data_AF-A0A6A8DDY0-F1
#
_entry.id   AF-A0A6A8DDY0-F1
#
_cell.length_a   1.000
_cell.length_b   1.000
_cell.length_c   1.000
_cell.angle_alpha   90.00
_cell.angle_beta   90.00
_cell.angle_gamma   90.00
#
_symmetry.space_group_name_H-M   'P 1'
#
loop_
_entity.id
_entity.type
_entity.pdbx_description
1 polymer ?
#
loop_
_entity_poly.entity_id
_entity_poly.type
_entity_poly.pdbx_seq_one_letter_code
_entity_poly.pdbx_strand_id
1 'polypeptide(L)'
;MQELTDAQRQMLRDYKDLLSVMSEGFDYLNTDYNEEAHLHTVRVFKDLLAAFEQLNNCHQQMLVIFSEEELLIDLLDEFKEIIKDFSECFEATSDEEKKELVTRKVIPAFESWKIQMEEFISPYISH
;
A
#
# COMPACT_ATOMS: atom_id res chain seq x y z
N MET A 1 -6.23 24.60 6.60
CA MET A 1 -5.28 23.54 6.99
C MET A 1 -5.63 23.14 8.40
N GLN A 2 -6.07 21.91 8.59
CA GLN A 2 -6.50 21.41 9.90
C GLN A 2 -5.30 21.29 10.83
N GLU A 3 -5.41 21.79 12.06
CA GLU A 3 -4.33 21.65 13.04
C GLU A 3 -4.31 20.23 13.59
N LEU A 4 -3.37 19.42 13.10
CA LEU A 4 -3.14 18.07 13.61
C LEU A 4 -2.39 18.10 14.94
N THR A 5 -2.79 17.20 15.83
CA THR A 5 -2.03 16.85 17.04
C THR A 5 -0.71 16.15 16.67
N ASP A 6 0.26 16.18 17.56
CA ASP A 6 1.55 15.48 17.36
C ASP A 6 1.36 13.97 17.10
N ALA A 7 0.41 13.35 17.79
CA ALA A 7 0.06 11.94 17.61
C ALA A 7 -0.47 11.67 16.19
N GLN A 8 -1.33 12.54 15.66
CA GLN A 8 -1.84 12.42 14.29
C GLN A 8 -0.73 12.64 13.25
N ARG A 9 0.19 13.59 13.48
CA ARG A 9 1.35 13.77 12.59
C ARG A 9 2.27 12.57 12.61
N GLN A 10 2.54 12.00 13.79
CA GLN A 10 3.37 10.80 13.90
C GLN A 10 2.73 9.62 13.18
N MET A 11 1.42 9.41 13.35
CA MET A 11 0.66 8.40 12.61
C MET A 11 0.82 8.57 11.08
N LEU A 12 0.76 9.79 10.55
CA LEU A 12 0.95 10.04 9.11
C LEU A 12 2.40 9.79 8.65
N ARG A 13 3.40 10.02 9.51
CA ARG A 13 4.80 9.66 9.22
C ARG A 13 4.97 8.14 9.17
N ASP A 14 4.47 7.43 10.18
CA ASP A 14 4.53 5.97 10.25
C ASP A 14 3.80 5.33 9.05
N TYR A 15 2.67 5.92 8.66
CA TYR A 15 1.93 5.53 7.46
C TYR A 15 2.76 5.69 6.19
N LYS A 16 3.44 6.83 6.01
CA LYS A 16 4.35 7.06 4.87
C LYS A 16 5.51 6.06 4.85
N ASP A 17 6.09 5.77 6.01
CA ASP A 17 7.17 4.80 6.13
C ASP A 17 6.68 3.40 5.76
N LEU A 18 5.46 3.01 6.17
CA LEU A 18 4.84 1.75 5.78
C LEU A 18 4.63 1.67 4.25
N LEU A 19 4.18 2.75 3.60
CA LEU A 19 4.07 2.80 2.13
C LEU A 19 5.42 2.55 1.44
N SER A 20 6.50 3.09 2.00
CA SER A 20 7.86 2.88 1.48
C SER A 20 8.30 1.43 1.65
N VAL A 21 8.08 0.83 2.82
CA VAL A 21 8.40 -0.59 3.06
C VAL A 21 7.60 -1.52 2.15
N MET A 22 6.34 -1.21 1.87
CA MET A 22 5.52 -2.00 0.93
C MET A 22 6.06 -1.91 -0.49
N SER A 23 6.47 -0.72 -0.94
CA SER A 23 7.11 -0.50 -2.23
C SER A 23 8.37 -1.36 -2.39
N GLU A 24 9.23 -1.40 -1.37
CA GLU A 24 10.40 -2.29 -1.35
C GLU A 24 10.02 -3.79 -1.41
N GLY A 25 8.93 -4.17 -0.72
CA GLY A 25 8.39 -5.53 -0.78
C GLY A 25 7.88 -5.91 -2.17
N PHE A 26 7.26 -4.97 -2.88
CA PHE A 26 6.83 -5.16 -4.27
C PHE A 26 8.02 -5.24 -5.23
N ASP A 27 9.04 -4.40 -5.04
CA ASP A 27 10.28 -4.47 -5.82
C ASP A 27 10.98 -5.82 -5.65
N TYR A 28 11.00 -6.36 -4.43
CA TYR A 28 11.48 -7.71 -4.17
C TYR A 28 10.72 -8.71 -5.05
N LEU A 29 9.38 -8.70 -5.03
CA LEU A 29 8.55 -9.62 -5.84
C LEU A 29 8.77 -9.49 -7.36
N ASN A 30 9.22 -8.34 -7.85
CA ASN A 30 9.49 -8.10 -9.26
C ASN A 30 10.83 -8.70 -9.74
N THR A 31 11.76 -9.03 -8.83
CA THR A 31 13.07 -9.58 -9.22
C THR A 31 12.99 -11.07 -9.61
N ASP A 32 13.83 -11.49 -10.57
CA ASP A 32 13.91 -12.89 -11.00
C ASP A 32 14.58 -13.75 -9.93
N TYR A 33 13.89 -14.82 -9.52
CA TYR A 33 14.24 -15.61 -8.35
C TYR A 33 14.33 -17.10 -8.65
N ASN A 34 15.37 -17.71 -8.08
CA ASN A 34 15.74 -19.14 -8.20
C ASN A 34 14.93 -19.97 -7.18
N GLU A 35 14.96 -21.31 -7.24
CA GLU A 35 14.14 -22.21 -6.38
C GLU A 35 14.21 -21.93 -4.86
N GLU A 36 15.34 -21.46 -4.32
CA GLU A 36 15.48 -21.10 -2.88
C GLU A 36 14.65 -19.88 -2.46
N ALA A 37 14.25 -19.04 -3.42
CA ALA A 37 13.51 -17.81 -3.14
C ALA A 37 12.00 -18.00 -2.97
N HIS A 38 11.44 -19.17 -3.31
CA HIS A 38 9.99 -19.40 -3.21
C HIS A 38 9.44 -19.21 -1.78
N LEU A 39 10.15 -19.71 -0.75
CA LEU A 39 9.74 -19.50 0.65
C LEU A 39 9.78 -18.03 1.07
N HIS A 40 10.77 -17.28 0.58
CA HIS A 40 10.89 -15.85 0.86
C HIS A 40 9.80 -15.06 0.14
N THR A 41 9.50 -15.39 -1.12
CA THR A 41 8.38 -14.82 -1.89
C THR A 41 7.05 -15.02 -1.17
N VAL A 42 6.73 -16.24 -0.71
CA VAL A 42 5.49 -16.51 0.04
C VAL A 42 5.41 -15.67 1.32
N ARG A 43 6.53 -15.50 2.02
CA ARG A 43 6.59 -14.64 3.21
C ARG A 43 6.32 -13.18 2.87
N VAL A 44 6.97 -12.65 1.84
CA VAL A 44 6.77 -11.25 1.40
C VAL A 44 5.32 -11.00 0.99
N PHE A 45 4.65 -11.94 0.30
CA PHE A 45 3.22 -11.83 0.02
C PHE A 45 2.36 -11.71 1.29
N LYS A 46 2.67 -12.49 2.33
CA LYS A 46 1.94 -12.42 3.61
C LYS A 46 2.22 -11.11 4.35
N ASP A 47 3.47 -10.66 4.34
CA ASP A 47 3.88 -9.41 4.98
C ASP A 47 3.21 -8.21 4.28
N LEU A 48 3.11 -8.22 2.95
CA LEU A 48 2.35 -7.22 2.16
C LEU A 48 0.84 -7.25 2.48
N LEU A 49 0.24 -8.43 2.60
CA LEU A 49 -1.17 -8.55 3.00
C LEU A 49 -1.42 -7.93 4.39
N ALA A 50 -0.56 -8.25 5.36
CA ALA A 50 -0.64 -7.67 6.70
C ALA A 50 -0.41 -6.15 6.69
N ALA A 51 0.44 -5.64 5.79
CA ALA A 51 0.65 -4.22 5.60
C ALA A 51 -0.60 -3.53 5.00
N PHE A 52 -1.28 -4.14 4.03
CA PHE A 52 -2.56 -3.65 3.52
C PHE A 52 -3.64 -3.55 4.61
N GLU A 53 -3.72 -4.54 5.49
CA GLU A 53 -4.64 -4.49 6.65
C GLU A 53 -4.32 -3.32 7.59
N GLN A 54 -3.03 -3.08 7.84
CA GLN A 54 -2.57 -1.93 8.65
C GLN A 54 -2.91 -0.59 7.99
N LEU A 55 -2.70 -0.46 6.67
CA LEU A 55 -3.09 0.73 5.91
C LEU A 55 -4.60 0.97 6.03
N ASN A 56 -5.42 -0.05 5.85
CA ASN A 56 -6.87 0.07 5.97
C ASN A 56 -7.31 0.57 7.37
N ASN A 57 -6.66 0.08 8.44
CA ASN A 57 -6.90 0.59 9.80
C ASN A 57 -6.49 2.06 9.96
N CYS A 58 -5.40 2.46 9.31
CA CYS A 58 -4.96 3.85 9.27
C CYS A 58 -5.96 4.73 8.50
N HIS A 59 -6.51 4.24 7.38
CA HIS A 59 -7.50 4.95 6.58
C HIS A 59 -8.78 5.27 7.35
N GLN A 60 -9.23 4.39 8.24
CA GLN A 60 -10.38 4.67 9.11
C GLN A 60 -10.12 5.90 10.02
N GLN A 61 -8.89 6.04 10.52
CA GLN A 61 -8.51 7.20 11.30
C GLN A 61 -8.33 8.44 10.42
N MET A 62 -7.77 8.30 9.21
CA MET A 62 -7.65 9.39 8.24
C MET A 62 -9.02 9.94 7.83
N LEU A 63 -10.05 9.10 7.68
CA LEU A 63 -11.42 9.54 7.40
C LEU A 63 -12.02 10.37 8.53
N VAL A 64 -11.64 10.13 9.78
CA VAL A 64 -12.06 10.96 10.93
C VAL A 64 -11.30 12.28 10.93
N ILE A 65 -10.02 12.26 10.58
CA ILE A 65 -9.17 13.44 10.55
C ILE A 65 -9.61 14.35 9.39
N PHE A 66 -9.73 13.82 8.18
CA PHE A 66 -9.94 14.56 6.94
C PHE A 66 -11.35 14.34 6.36
N SER A 67 -12.37 14.37 7.22
CA SER A 67 -13.75 13.99 6.84
C SER A 67 -14.39 14.84 5.73
N GLU A 68 -13.82 16.00 5.42
CA GLU A 68 -14.30 16.94 4.40
C GLU A 68 -13.47 16.91 3.10
N GLU A 69 -12.40 16.10 3.06
CA GLU A 69 -11.49 16.04 1.92
C GLU A 69 -11.95 14.98 0.91
N GLU A 70 -12.67 15.39 -0.14
CA GLU A 70 -13.15 14.50 -1.21
C GLU A 70 -12.00 13.73 -1.87
N LEU A 71 -10.84 14.37 -2.05
CA LEU A 71 -9.65 13.73 -2.62
C LEU A 71 -9.19 12.51 -1.81
N LEU A 72 -9.33 12.54 -0.48
CA LEU A 72 -9.00 11.37 0.33
C LEU A 72 -9.95 10.21 0.01
N ILE A 73 -11.25 10.48 -0.15
CA ILE A 73 -12.24 9.44 -0.45
C ILE A 73 -11.91 8.75 -1.76
N ASP A 74 -11.58 9.52 -2.80
CA ASP A 74 -11.18 8.99 -4.11
C ASP A 74 -9.92 8.10 -3.99
N LEU A 75 -8.91 8.57 -3.25
CA LEU A 75 -7.69 7.79 -2.99
C LEU A 75 -7.98 6.50 -2.22
N LEU A 76 -8.92 6.50 -1.27
CA LEU A 76 -9.30 5.30 -0.52
C LEU A 76 -10.12 4.32 -1.36
N ASP A 77 -10.86 4.79 -2.35
CA ASP A 77 -11.56 3.93 -3.29
C ASP A 77 -10.59 3.28 -4.30
N GLU A 78 -9.60 4.03 -4.81
CA GLU A 78 -8.50 3.46 -5.61
C GLU A 78 -7.75 2.37 -4.84
N PHE A 79 -7.48 2.60 -3.56
CA PHE A 79 -6.83 1.62 -2.69
C PHE A 79 -7.62 0.31 -2.58
N LYS A 80 -8.95 0.35 -2.55
CA LYS A 80 -9.79 -0.85 -2.50
C LYS A 80 -9.66 -1.68 -3.78
N GLU A 81 -9.57 -1.02 -4.94
CA GLU A 81 -9.33 -1.73 -6.20
C GLU A 81 -7.92 -2.36 -6.21
N ILE A 82 -6.90 -1.72 -5.64
CA ILE A 82 -5.56 -2.33 -5.48
C ILE A 82 -5.62 -3.58 -4.59
N ILE A 83 -6.34 -3.53 -3.46
CA ILE A 83 -6.52 -4.71 -2.60
C ILE A 83 -7.21 -5.84 -3.36
N LYS A 84 -8.26 -5.52 -4.12
CA LYS A 84 -8.98 -6.49 -4.93
C LYS A 84 -8.07 -7.13 -5.97
N ASP A 85 -7.28 -6.33 -6.69
CA ASP A 85 -6.30 -6.82 -7.67
C ASP A 85 -5.22 -7.69 -7.01
N PHE A 86 -4.77 -7.32 -5.81
CA PHE A 86 -3.83 -8.13 -5.04
C PHE A 86 -4.47 -9.43 -4.54
N SER A 87 -5.77 -9.42 -4.23
CA SER A 87 -6.49 -10.63 -3.79
C SER A 87 -6.59 -11.69 -4.89
N GLU A 88 -6.70 -11.29 -6.16
CA GLU A 88 -6.68 -12.19 -7.33
C GLU A 88 -5.37 -12.99 -7.39
N CYS A 89 -4.27 -12.47 -6.86
CA CYS A 89 -2.99 -13.18 -6.80
C CYS A 89 -3.03 -14.42 -5.90
N PHE A 90 -3.99 -14.52 -4.98
CA PHE A 90 -4.20 -15.72 -4.15
C PHE A 90 -5.10 -16.76 -4.82
N GLU A 91 -5.79 -16.38 -5.89
CA GLU A 91 -6.61 -17.27 -6.73
C GLU A 91 -5.80 -17.86 -7.90
N ALA A 92 -4.65 -17.27 -8.21
CA ALA A 92 -3.74 -17.73 -9.26
C ALA A 92 -3.32 -19.19 -9.05
N THR A 93 -3.28 -19.93 -10.17
CA THR A 93 -3.03 -21.38 -10.20
C THR A 93 -1.56 -21.74 -10.31
N SER A 94 -0.71 -20.76 -10.61
CA SER A 94 0.75 -20.92 -10.77
C SER A 94 1.50 -19.70 -10.27
N ASP A 95 2.78 -19.90 -9.90
CA ASP A 95 3.68 -18.81 -9.50
C ASP A 95 3.93 -17.81 -10.63
N GLU A 96 3.92 -18.26 -11.88
CA GLU A 96 4.13 -17.40 -13.06
C GLU A 96 2.92 -16.48 -13.31
N GLU A 97 1.70 -17.03 -13.24
CA GLU A 97 0.47 -16.23 -13.28
C GLU A 97 0.41 -15.21 -12.13
N LYS A 98 0.79 -15.64 -10.92
CA LYS A 98 0.85 -14.76 -9.74
C LYS A 98 1.86 -13.63 -9.93
N LYS A 99 3.04 -13.94 -10.48
CA LYS A 99 4.07 -12.94 -10.78
C LYS A 99 3.59 -11.98 -11.86
N GLU A 100 2.92 -12.46 -12.90
CA GLU A 100 2.38 -11.61 -13.95
C GLU A 100 1.32 -10.65 -13.42
N LEU A 101 0.37 -11.13 -12.60
CA LEU A 101 -0.66 -10.29 -11.98
C LEU A 101 -0.04 -9.20 -11.09
N VAL A 102 0.92 -9.57 -10.23
CA VAL A 102 1.59 -8.58 -9.38
C VAL A 102 2.34 -7.54 -10.22
N THR A 103 3.20 -7.99 -11.14
CA THR A 103 4.11 -7.09 -11.87
C THR A 103 3.39 -6.20 -12.88
N ARG A 104 2.31 -6.67 -13.51
CA ARG A 104 1.61 -5.93 -14.57
C ARG A 104 0.40 -5.14 -14.07
N LYS A 105 -0.16 -5.51 -12.93
CA LYS A 105 -1.42 -4.92 -12.41
C LYS A 105 -1.20 -4.25 -11.06
N VAL A 106 -0.78 -5.02 -10.06
CA VAL A 106 -0.72 -4.54 -8.66
C VAL A 106 0.36 -3.49 -8.46
N ILE A 107 1.61 -3.77 -8.86
CA ILE A 107 2.75 -2.86 -8.62
C ILE A 107 2.51 -1.49 -9.28
N PRO A 108 2.16 -1.40 -10.58
CA PRO A 108 1.94 -0.10 -11.21
C PRO A 108 0.80 0.70 -10.56
N ALA A 109 -0.30 0.02 -10.19
CA ALA A 109 -1.42 0.66 -9.52
C ALA A 109 -1.04 1.18 -8.13
N PHE A 110 -0.34 0.35 -7.34
CA PHE A 110 0.14 0.72 -6.01
C PHE A 110 1.11 1.90 -6.04
N GLU A 111 2.11 1.91 -6.93
CA GLU A 111 3.08 3.00 -7.00
C GLU A 111 2.43 4.32 -7.43
N SER A 112 1.52 4.28 -8.41
CA SER A 112 0.77 5.46 -8.83
C SER A 112 -0.10 6.03 -7.70
N TRP A 113 -0.82 5.15 -6.99
CA TRP A 113 -1.65 5.54 -5.84
C TRP A 113 -0.79 6.07 -4.68
N LYS A 114 0.31 5.39 -4.36
CA LYS A 114 1.25 5.77 -3.29
C LYS A 114 1.75 7.19 -3.48
N ILE A 115 2.18 7.56 -4.68
CA ILE A 115 2.66 8.92 -4.98
C ILE A 115 1.59 9.97 -4.66
N GLN A 116 0.36 9.76 -5.13
CA GLN A 116 -0.76 10.68 -4.89
C GLN A 116 -1.11 10.78 -3.40
N MET A 117 -1.09 9.64 -2.70
CA MET A 117 -1.33 9.60 -1.26
C MET A 117 -0.21 10.31 -0.47
N GLU A 118 1.05 10.13 -0.85
CA GLU A 118 2.18 10.84 -0.25
C GLU A 118 2.10 12.35 -0.48
N GLU A 119 1.71 12.79 -1.68
CA GLU A 119 1.45 14.19 -2.00
C GLU A 119 0.32 14.77 -1.15
N PHE A 120 -0.75 14.01 -0.93
CA PHE A 120 -1.87 14.40 -0.06
C PHE A 120 -1.43 14.62 1.40
N ILE A 121 -0.65 13.70 1.97
CA ILE A 121 -0.25 13.77 3.39
C ILE A 121 0.95 14.71 3.65
N SER A 122 1.79 14.97 2.64
CA SER A 122 3.04 15.73 2.77
C SER A 122 2.90 17.10 3.47
N PRO A 123 1.87 17.93 3.18
CA PRO A 123 1.68 19.21 3.85
C PRO A 123 1.47 19.10 5.37
N TYR A 124 1.00 17.95 5.84
CA TYR A 124 0.64 17.74 7.24
C TYR A 124 1.81 17.24 8.12
N ILE A 125 2.84 16.67 7.48
CA ILE A 125 4.02 16.09 8.13
C ILE A 125 5.32 16.90 7.88
N SER A 126 5.29 17.94 7.05
CA SER A 126 6.49 18.73 6.70
C SER A 126 6.79 19.88 7.69
N HIS A 127 6.15 19.89 8.86
CA HIS A 127 6.30 20.90 9.91
C HIS A 127 6.67 20.28 11.25
#